data_AF-A0A831ZD78-F1
#
_entry.id   AF-A0A831ZD78-F1
#
_cell.length_a   1.000
_cell.length_b   1.000
_cell.length_c   1.000
_cell.angle_alpha   90.00
_cell.angle_beta   90.00
_cell.angle_gamma   90.00
#
_symmetry.space_group_name_H-M   'P 1'
#
loop_
_entity.id
_entity.type
_entity.pdbx_description
1 polymer ?
#
loop_
_entity_poly.entity_id
_entity_poly.type
_entity_poly.pdbx_seq_one_letter_code
_entity_poly.pdbx_strand_id
1 'polypeptide(L)'
;MITSRYKYLLTSLFLLLICIQVSSLAFAMDSDGDGVDDTLDNCIESVNADQRDSNGDGFGNACDADLDDSGFVNFADLTLFKSVFGSNDADADFNGSGFVNFADLSAFKAMFGKPPGPAGDGGLSQQQAARFLTQATFGPTQADIDHLMALGSLDAWLNEQFSEPVTLQLPAMRSLAIKMCDLDAASAQPIRGGSELARAQVWWETAVKGNDQLRQRIALALSEILVVSAKGVLRFSQYGLADYYDVLANNAFGNFRDLLEQVTLHPMMGRYLSMLRNEKANAELNFHPDENYAREIMQLFTIGVHELNIDGTLVLDARGKP
;
A
#
# COMPACT_ATOMS: atom_id res chain seq x y z
N MET A 1 -22.09 -64.07 -18.20
CA MET A 1 -21.51 -62.75 -18.53
C MET A 1 -21.81 -61.69 -17.43
N ILE A 2 -21.77 -62.03 -16.13
CA ILE A 2 -22.06 -61.09 -15.01
C ILE A 2 -21.22 -61.44 -13.77
N THR A 3 -19.91 -61.69 -13.91
CA THR A 3 -19.06 -62.02 -12.73
C THR A 3 -17.71 -61.30 -12.67
N SER A 4 -17.38 -60.47 -13.67
CA SER A 4 -16.08 -59.77 -13.71
C SER A 4 -16.15 -58.27 -13.33
N ARG A 5 -17.33 -57.62 -13.41
CA ARG A 5 -17.45 -56.17 -13.16
C ARG A 5 -17.55 -55.76 -11.68
N TYR A 6 -17.80 -56.69 -10.75
CA TYR A 6 -17.91 -56.36 -9.31
C TYR A 6 -16.60 -56.52 -8.52
N LYS A 7 -15.60 -57.24 -9.05
CA LYS A 7 -14.30 -57.41 -8.39
C LYS A 7 -13.45 -56.14 -8.37
N TYR A 8 -13.59 -55.30 -9.40
CA TYR A 8 -12.88 -54.02 -9.50
C TYR A 8 -13.60 -52.88 -8.77
N LEU A 9 -14.93 -52.98 -8.58
CA LEU A 9 -15.69 -51.97 -7.86
C LEU A 9 -15.48 -52.06 -6.34
N LEU A 10 -15.40 -53.28 -5.77
CA LEU A 10 -15.13 -53.46 -4.34
C LEU A 10 -13.67 -53.19 -3.94
N THR A 11 -12.69 -53.44 -4.81
CA THR A 11 -11.28 -53.12 -4.55
C THR A 11 -11.00 -51.62 -4.68
N SER A 12 -11.69 -50.92 -5.58
CA SER A 12 -11.59 -49.46 -5.71
C SER A 12 -12.30 -48.70 -4.59
N LEU A 13 -13.38 -49.25 -4.02
CA LEU A 13 -14.07 -48.65 -2.87
C LEU A 13 -13.28 -48.83 -1.55
N PHE A 14 -12.51 -49.91 -1.42
CA PHE A 14 -11.65 -50.14 -0.25
C PHE A 14 -10.39 -49.25 -0.25
N LEU A 15 -9.83 -48.92 -1.42
CA LEU A 15 -8.75 -47.92 -1.53
C LEU A 15 -9.27 -46.48 -1.33
N LEU A 16 -10.51 -46.17 -1.73
CA LEU A 16 -11.10 -44.85 -1.52
C LEU A 16 -11.43 -44.59 -0.04
N LEU A 17 -11.77 -45.62 0.74
CA LEU A 17 -12.05 -45.50 2.17
C LEU A 17 -10.78 -45.42 3.06
N ILE A 18 -9.64 -45.95 2.60
CA ILE A 18 -8.36 -45.78 3.31
C ILE A 18 -7.77 -44.38 3.06
N CYS A 19 -8.12 -43.74 1.94
CA CYS A 19 -7.68 -42.38 1.61
C CYS A 19 -8.46 -41.27 2.35
N ILE A 20 -9.58 -41.60 3.03
CA ILE A 20 -10.43 -40.63 3.76
C ILE A 20 -10.11 -40.62 5.28
N GLN A 21 -9.30 -41.55 5.78
CA GLN A 21 -8.95 -41.62 7.21
C GLN A 21 -7.53 -41.14 7.57
N VAL A 22 -6.78 -40.59 6.61
CA VAL A 22 -5.68 -39.68 6.97
C VAL A 22 -6.27 -38.27 7.03
N SER A 23 -7.21 -38.08 7.95
CA SER A 23 -7.47 -36.75 8.48
C SER A 23 -6.11 -36.24 8.96
N SER A 24 -5.68 -35.15 8.34
CA SER A 24 -4.51 -34.38 8.70
C SER A 24 -4.34 -34.33 10.21
N LEU A 25 -3.42 -35.14 10.74
CA LEU A 25 -2.64 -34.70 11.88
C LEU A 25 -1.72 -33.60 11.32
N ALA A 26 -2.29 -32.42 11.07
CA ALA A 26 -1.50 -31.22 11.19
C ALA A 26 -1.06 -31.27 12.66
N PHE A 27 0.22 -31.55 12.88
CA PHE A 27 0.81 -31.20 14.16
C PHE A 27 0.62 -29.69 14.24
N ALA A 28 -0.29 -29.26 15.12
CA ALA A 28 -0.32 -27.89 15.59
C ALA A 28 1.12 -27.55 16.00
N MET A 29 1.70 -26.55 15.36
CA MET A 29 3.03 -26.08 15.69
C MET A 29 2.83 -25.11 16.83
N ASP A 30 3.57 -25.29 17.91
CA ASP A 30 3.50 -24.44 19.10
C ASP A 30 4.93 -24.02 19.36
N SER A 31 5.30 -22.89 18.78
CA SER A 31 6.68 -22.44 18.62
C SER A 31 7.29 -22.02 19.96
N ASP A 32 6.49 -21.47 20.87
CA ASP A 32 6.94 -21.02 22.18
C ASP A 32 6.59 -21.99 23.34
N GLY A 33 5.73 -22.98 23.09
CA GLY A 33 5.38 -24.05 24.01
C GLY A 33 4.35 -23.66 25.06
N ASP A 34 3.53 -22.65 24.80
CA ASP A 34 2.53 -22.15 25.74
C ASP A 34 1.20 -22.93 25.72
N GLY A 35 1.02 -23.81 24.73
CA GLY A 35 -0.15 -24.66 24.55
C GLY A 35 -1.19 -24.12 23.56
N VAL A 36 -0.92 -23.01 22.90
CA VAL A 36 -1.70 -22.46 21.77
C VAL A 36 -0.98 -22.82 20.46
N ASP A 37 -1.75 -23.15 19.43
CA ASP A 37 -1.20 -23.43 18.09
C ASP A 37 -0.80 -22.11 17.43
N ASP A 38 0.33 -22.05 16.74
CA ASP A 38 0.89 -20.87 16.08
C ASP A 38 -0.13 -20.16 15.17
N THR A 39 -1.11 -20.89 14.62
CA THR A 39 -2.18 -20.31 13.77
C THR A 39 -3.22 -19.53 14.57
N LEU A 40 -3.38 -19.84 15.85
CA LEU A 40 -4.35 -19.22 16.77
C LEU A 40 -3.67 -18.40 17.87
N ASP A 41 -2.33 -18.34 17.87
CA ASP A 41 -1.52 -17.69 18.90
C ASP A 41 -1.25 -16.22 18.56
N ASN A 42 -1.77 -15.27 19.36
CA ASN A 42 -1.52 -13.85 19.17
C ASN A 42 -0.10 -13.40 19.55
N CYS A 43 0.77 -14.31 20.00
CA CYS A 43 2.20 -14.12 20.22
C CYS A 43 3.04 -15.39 19.97
N ILE A 44 3.13 -15.85 18.72
CA ILE A 44 3.84 -17.09 18.26
C ILE A 44 5.21 -17.38 18.93
N GLU A 45 5.95 -16.33 19.30
CA GLU A 45 7.29 -16.45 19.87
C GLU A 45 7.38 -16.09 21.37
N SER A 46 6.28 -15.75 22.04
CA SER A 46 6.28 -15.20 23.40
C SER A 46 5.16 -15.78 24.29
N VAL A 47 5.54 -16.75 25.12
CA VAL A 47 4.66 -17.53 25.99
C VAL A 47 3.57 -16.70 26.66
N ASN A 48 2.32 -16.90 26.24
CA ASN A 48 1.16 -16.18 26.74
C ASN A 48 -0.12 -17.02 26.63
N ALA A 49 -0.16 -18.16 27.34
CA ALA A 49 -1.29 -19.10 27.28
C ALA A 49 -2.68 -18.51 27.61
N ASP A 50 -2.74 -17.31 28.21
CA ASP A 50 -3.98 -16.55 28.44
C ASP A 50 -4.45 -15.73 27.24
N GLN A 51 -3.60 -15.58 26.21
CA GLN A 51 -3.84 -14.91 24.93
C GLN A 51 -4.39 -13.49 25.11
N ARG A 52 -3.94 -12.79 26.18
CA ARG A 52 -4.45 -11.47 26.51
C ARG A 52 -4.06 -10.46 25.43
N ASP A 53 -5.06 -9.83 24.84
CA ASP A 53 -4.98 -8.76 23.85
C ASP A 53 -5.95 -7.66 24.31
N SER A 54 -5.41 -6.62 24.95
CA SER A 54 -6.21 -5.63 25.70
C SER A 54 -6.70 -4.48 24.83
N ASN A 55 -5.95 -4.12 23.79
CA ASN A 55 -6.35 -3.14 22.77
C ASN A 55 -7.24 -3.81 21.70
N GLY A 56 -7.11 -5.12 21.44
CA GLY A 56 -7.88 -5.86 20.44
C GLY A 56 -7.28 -5.75 19.04
N ASP A 57 -5.98 -5.47 18.95
CA ASP A 57 -5.27 -5.26 17.71
C ASP A 57 -4.72 -6.58 17.13
N GLY A 58 -5.02 -7.72 17.74
CA GLY A 58 -4.63 -9.04 17.27
C GLY A 58 -3.21 -9.46 17.65
N PHE A 59 -2.43 -8.59 18.29
CA PHE A 59 -1.19 -8.95 18.96
C PHE A 59 -1.42 -9.04 20.48
N GLY A 60 -0.90 -10.09 21.10
CA GLY A 60 -1.04 -10.24 22.55
C GLY A 60 -0.18 -9.21 23.28
N ASN A 61 -0.63 -8.76 24.46
CA ASN A 61 0.12 -7.87 25.36
C ASN A 61 1.57 -8.34 25.62
N ALA A 62 1.83 -9.65 25.56
CA ALA A 62 3.16 -10.21 25.81
C ALA A 62 4.19 -9.86 24.71
N CYS A 63 3.72 -9.61 23.49
CA CYS A 63 4.53 -9.32 22.31
C CYS A 63 4.13 -8.01 21.60
N ASP A 64 3.21 -7.24 22.17
CA ASP A 64 2.81 -5.93 21.70
C ASP A 64 3.18 -4.83 22.70
N ALA A 65 4.07 -3.93 22.27
CA ALA A 65 4.41 -2.71 23.00
C ALA A 65 4.23 -1.46 22.11
N ASP A 66 3.53 -1.59 20.99
CA ASP A 66 3.20 -0.54 20.03
C ASP A 66 1.90 0.15 20.46
N LEU A 67 1.96 0.82 21.61
CA LEU A 67 0.80 1.42 22.28
C LEU A 67 0.07 2.51 21.47
N ASP A 68 0.67 3.02 20.38
CA ASP A 68 0.02 3.93 19.45
C ASP A 68 -0.42 3.29 18.11
N ASP A 69 -0.30 1.97 18.00
CA ASP A 69 -0.64 1.17 16.83
C ASP A 69 0.06 1.64 15.54
N SER A 70 1.25 2.25 15.62
CA SER A 70 1.97 2.76 14.44
C SER A 70 2.63 1.68 13.58
N GLY A 71 2.70 0.45 14.09
CA GLY A 71 3.37 -0.72 13.53
C GLY A 71 4.83 -0.87 13.98
N PHE A 72 5.34 -0.03 14.89
CA PHE A 72 6.73 -0.07 15.34
C PHE A 72 6.91 0.55 16.73
N VAL A 73 7.43 -0.26 17.66
CA VAL A 73 7.74 0.21 19.01
C VAL A 73 8.89 1.22 19.01
N ASN A 74 8.59 2.47 19.38
CA ASN A 74 9.52 3.58 19.33
C ASN A 74 9.35 4.57 20.51
N PHE A 75 9.87 5.79 20.35
CA PHE A 75 9.83 6.81 21.40
C PHE A 75 8.42 7.38 21.67
N ALA A 76 7.50 7.29 20.71
CA ALA A 76 6.10 7.61 20.89
C ALA A 76 5.45 6.65 21.90
N ASP A 77 5.65 5.34 21.72
CA ASP A 77 5.18 4.31 22.65
C ASP A 77 5.81 4.44 24.02
N LEU A 78 7.11 4.77 24.08
CA LEU A 78 7.78 5.00 25.37
C LEU A 78 7.16 6.20 26.11
N THR A 79 6.68 7.21 25.37
CA THR A 79 5.96 8.34 25.94
C THR A 79 4.61 7.90 26.52
N LEU A 80 3.85 7.09 25.78
CA LEU A 80 2.58 6.53 26.24
C LEU A 80 2.77 5.64 27.47
N PHE A 81 3.70 4.67 27.40
CA PHE A 81 4.05 3.77 28.51
C PHE A 81 4.41 4.54 29.79
N LYS A 82 5.26 5.58 29.67
CA LYS A 82 5.64 6.42 30.82
C LYS A 82 4.46 7.17 31.41
N SER A 83 3.47 7.53 30.61
CA SER A 83 2.29 8.26 31.09
C SER A 83 1.39 7.41 31.99
N VAL A 84 1.44 6.08 31.81
CA VAL A 84 0.65 5.09 32.57
C VAL A 84 1.49 4.27 33.56
N PHE A 85 2.78 4.58 33.73
CA PHE A 85 3.65 3.86 34.65
C PHE A 85 3.17 3.96 36.11
N GLY A 86 3.04 2.81 36.79
CA GLY A 86 2.48 2.71 38.13
C GLY A 86 0.95 2.69 38.20
N SER A 87 0.27 2.60 37.05
CA SER A 87 -1.18 2.42 36.96
C SER A 87 -1.57 0.95 36.75
N ASN A 88 -2.85 0.70 36.53
CA ASN A 88 -3.44 -0.59 36.14
C ASN A 88 -3.93 -0.57 34.68
N ASP A 89 -3.31 0.25 33.84
CA ASP A 89 -3.58 0.25 32.41
C ASP A 89 -3.34 -1.15 31.84
N ALA A 90 -4.37 -1.74 31.24
CA ALA A 90 -4.34 -3.13 30.82
C ALA A 90 -3.48 -3.35 29.59
N ASP A 91 -3.32 -2.32 28.76
CA ASP A 91 -2.58 -2.39 27.50
C ASP A 91 -1.07 -2.37 27.78
N ALA A 92 -0.64 -1.45 28.64
CA ALA A 92 0.76 -1.34 29.07
C ALA A 92 1.18 -2.37 30.14
N ASP A 93 0.29 -3.23 30.61
CA ASP A 93 0.58 -4.37 31.51
C ASP A 93 0.93 -5.61 30.68
N PHE A 94 2.12 -5.62 30.09
CA PHE A 94 2.56 -6.65 29.13
C PHE A 94 2.62 -8.05 29.75
N ASN A 95 2.96 -8.17 31.04
CA ASN A 95 3.07 -9.46 31.71
C ASN A 95 1.83 -9.93 32.48
N GLY A 96 0.77 -9.12 32.54
CA GLY A 96 -0.50 -9.50 33.16
C GLY A 96 -0.51 -9.51 34.67
N SER A 97 0.40 -8.75 35.28
CA SER A 97 0.51 -8.66 36.74
C SER A 97 -0.58 -7.80 37.38
N GLY A 98 -1.36 -7.07 36.57
CA GLY A 98 -2.38 -6.12 36.95
C GLY A 98 -1.86 -4.71 37.21
N PHE A 99 -0.56 -4.45 37.01
CA PHE A 99 0.08 -3.16 37.24
C PHE A 99 1.25 -2.90 36.30
N VAL A 100 1.25 -1.73 35.65
CA VAL A 100 2.37 -1.27 34.83
C VAL A 100 3.57 -0.92 35.69
N ASN A 101 4.63 -1.71 35.63
CA ASN A 101 5.80 -1.57 36.50
C ASN A 101 7.13 -1.85 35.79
N PHE A 102 8.21 -2.06 36.55
CA PHE A 102 9.56 -2.27 36.00
C PHE A 102 9.70 -3.58 35.21
N ALA A 103 8.86 -4.58 35.47
CA ALA A 103 8.81 -5.79 34.67
C ALA A 103 8.28 -5.48 33.27
N ASP A 104 7.24 -4.65 33.15
CA ASP A 104 6.71 -4.21 31.85
C ASP A 104 7.68 -3.29 31.13
N LEU A 105 8.42 -2.44 31.84
CA LEU A 105 9.50 -1.65 31.23
C LEU A 105 10.62 -2.56 30.65
N SER A 106 10.86 -3.70 31.30
CA SER A 106 11.84 -4.67 30.81
C SER A 106 11.35 -5.39 29.55
N ALA A 107 10.06 -5.74 29.50
CA ALA A 107 9.39 -6.28 28.31
C ALA A 107 9.40 -5.26 27.16
N PHE A 108 8.95 -4.02 27.42
CA PHE A 108 8.98 -2.91 26.47
C PHE A 108 10.37 -2.74 25.83
N LYS A 109 11.43 -2.75 26.65
CA LYS A 109 12.80 -2.60 26.16
C LYS A 109 13.24 -3.75 25.24
N ALA A 110 12.73 -4.96 25.43
CA ALA A 110 13.03 -6.09 24.57
C ALA A 110 12.36 -5.98 23.19
N MET A 111 11.26 -5.23 23.11
CA MET A 111 10.47 -4.97 21.90
C MET A 111 10.85 -3.66 21.20
N PHE A 112 11.54 -2.73 21.88
CA PHE A 112 11.93 -1.44 21.31
C PHE A 112 12.69 -1.56 19.99
N GLY A 113 12.19 -0.89 18.95
CA GLY A 113 12.73 -0.91 17.59
C GLY A 113 12.27 -2.11 16.75
N LYS A 114 11.27 -2.87 17.20
CA LYS A 114 10.67 -3.99 16.47
C LYS A 114 9.17 -3.72 16.20
N PRO A 115 8.59 -4.34 15.17
CA PRO A 115 7.14 -4.44 15.07
C PRO A 115 6.57 -5.34 16.19
N PRO A 116 5.27 -5.22 16.52
CA PRO A 116 4.60 -6.15 17.43
C PRO A 116 4.50 -7.57 16.84
N GLY A 117 4.31 -8.57 17.71
CA GLY A 117 4.21 -9.97 17.30
C GLY A 117 5.56 -10.67 17.09
N PRO A 118 5.63 -11.72 16.24
CA PRO A 118 4.60 -12.17 15.29
C PRO A 118 3.36 -12.82 15.96
N ALA A 119 2.22 -12.74 15.29
CA ALA A 119 0.95 -13.35 15.69
C ALA A 119 0.42 -14.27 14.58
N GLY A 120 -0.35 -15.27 14.98
CA GLY A 120 -1.08 -16.20 14.13
C GLY A 120 -2.20 -15.54 13.35
N ASP A 121 -2.71 -16.24 12.34
CA ASP A 121 -3.75 -15.77 11.44
C ASP A 121 -5.17 -15.89 12.00
N GLY A 122 -5.33 -15.86 13.34
CA GLY A 122 -6.56 -16.04 14.13
C GLY A 122 -7.74 -15.11 13.79
N GLY A 123 -7.68 -14.44 12.65
CA GLY A 123 -8.64 -13.53 12.05
C GLY A 123 -8.07 -12.12 12.06
N LEU A 124 -8.17 -11.42 10.93
CA LEU A 124 -7.79 -10.00 10.88
C LEU A 124 -8.69 -9.22 11.85
N SER A 125 -8.11 -8.57 12.86
CA SER A 125 -8.87 -7.79 13.84
C SER A 125 -9.50 -6.56 13.18
N GLN A 126 -10.57 -6.02 13.76
CA GLN A 126 -11.20 -4.79 13.26
C GLN A 126 -10.23 -3.61 13.27
N GLN A 127 -9.37 -3.53 14.29
CA GLN A 127 -8.37 -2.45 14.40
C GLN A 127 -7.26 -2.61 13.37
N GLN A 128 -6.75 -3.83 13.16
CA GLN A 128 -5.79 -4.12 12.10
C GLN A 128 -6.35 -3.76 10.72
N ALA A 129 -7.59 -4.17 10.44
CA ALA A 129 -8.29 -3.86 9.21
C ALA A 129 -8.43 -2.35 9.00
N ALA A 130 -8.88 -1.63 10.04
CA ALA A 130 -9.06 -0.18 9.99
C ALA A 130 -7.72 0.56 9.79
N ARG A 131 -6.67 0.18 10.53
CA ARG A 131 -5.32 0.73 10.43
C ARG A 131 -4.77 0.54 9.02
N PHE A 132 -4.79 -0.69 8.52
CA PHE A 132 -4.30 -1.02 7.19
C PHE A 132 -5.05 -0.23 6.11
N LEU A 133 -6.40 -0.25 6.13
CA LEU A 133 -7.18 0.45 5.11
C LEU A 133 -7.03 1.97 5.20
N THR A 134 -6.79 2.55 6.38
CA THR A 134 -6.51 3.98 6.53
C THR A 134 -5.23 4.39 5.80
N GLN A 135 -4.23 3.52 5.77
CA GLN A 135 -2.98 3.76 5.03
C GLN A 135 -3.14 3.47 3.53
N ALA A 136 -3.83 2.38 3.21
CA ALA A 136 -3.97 1.85 1.86
C ALA A 136 -5.03 2.56 0.99
N THR A 137 -5.96 3.31 1.60
CA THR A 137 -7.08 3.96 0.90
C THR A 137 -7.15 5.47 1.19
N PHE A 138 -8.20 6.14 0.70
CA PHE A 138 -8.51 7.53 1.08
C PHE A 138 -9.35 7.67 2.35
N GLY A 139 -9.47 6.58 3.13
CA GLY A 139 -10.20 6.52 4.38
C GLY A 139 -11.27 5.42 4.31
N PRO A 140 -11.18 4.37 5.14
CA PRO A 140 -12.15 3.30 5.10
C PRO A 140 -13.50 3.71 5.68
N THR A 141 -14.54 3.08 5.17
CA THR A 141 -15.83 2.97 5.83
C THR A 141 -15.89 1.70 6.68
N GLN A 142 -16.89 1.61 7.56
CA GLN A 142 -17.14 0.37 8.31
C GLN A 142 -17.39 -0.83 7.37
N ALA A 143 -18.03 -0.62 6.22
CA ALA A 143 -18.27 -1.68 5.25
C ALA A 143 -16.97 -2.19 4.62
N ASP A 144 -15.98 -1.31 4.40
CA ASP A 144 -14.67 -1.71 3.86
C ASP A 144 -13.91 -2.55 4.89
N ILE A 145 -13.99 -2.17 6.17
CA ILE A 145 -13.41 -2.91 7.29
C ILE A 145 -14.05 -4.30 7.41
N ASP A 146 -15.39 -4.36 7.41
CA ASP A 146 -16.14 -5.61 7.49
C ASP A 146 -15.83 -6.53 6.29
N HIS A 147 -15.67 -5.95 5.10
CA HIS A 147 -15.29 -6.68 3.88
C HIS A 147 -13.88 -7.28 4.01
N LEU A 148 -12.89 -6.49 4.43
CA LEU A 148 -11.52 -6.98 4.63
C LEU A 148 -11.46 -8.08 5.70
N MET A 149 -12.18 -7.91 6.82
CA MET A 149 -12.28 -8.98 7.83
C MET A 149 -12.94 -10.24 7.27
N ALA A 150 -13.96 -10.11 6.42
CA ALA A 150 -14.62 -11.24 5.77
C ALA A 150 -13.72 -11.97 4.76
N LEU A 151 -12.78 -11.26 4.12
CA LEU A 151 -11.73 -11.86 3.30
C LEU A 151 -10.69 -12.64 4.12
N GLY A 152 -10.53 -12.29 5.40
CA GLY A 152 -9.69 -12.98 6.37
C GLY A 152 -8.19 -12.74 6.23
N SER A 153 -7.72 -12.02 5.21
CA SER A 153 -6.30 -11.68 5.04
C SER A 153 -6.09 -10.39 4.23
N LEU A 154 -5.00 -9.68 4.54
CA LEU A 154 -4.57 -8.50 3.77
C LEU A 154 -4.23 -8.85 2.32
N ASP A 155 -3.62 -10.02 2.08
CA ASP A 155 -3.24 -10.48 0.75
C ASP A 155 -4.46 -10.70 -0.15
N ALA A 156 -5.57 -11.23 0.38
CA ALA A 156 -6.80 -11.37 -0.39
C ALA A 156 -7.32 -10.01 -0.87
N TRP A 157 -7.33 -9.00 0.01
CA TRP A 157 -7.75 -7.65 -0.35
C TRP A 157 -6.79 -6.96 -1.34
N LEU A 158 -5.48 -7.13 -1.16
CA LEU A 158 -4.48 -6.63 -2.12
C LEU A 158 -4.70 -7.23 -3.51
N ASN A 159 -4.98 -8.54 -3.59
CA ASN A 159 -5.27 -9.21 -4.85
C ASN A 159 -6.56 -8.70 -5.51
N GLU A 160 -7.60 -8.38 -4.73
CA GLU A 160 -8.79 -7.69 -5.25
C GLU A 160 -8.40 -6.33 -5.84
N GLN A 161 -7.67 -5.49 -5.10
CA GLN A 161 -7.25 -4.16 -5.56
C GLN A 161 -6.35 -4.19 -6.80
N PHE A 162 -5.46 -5.17 -6.91
CA PHE A 162 -4.64 -5.36 -8.11
C PHE A 162 -5.49 -5.74 -9.33
N SER A 163 -6.58 -6.47 -9.10
CA SER A 163 -7.50 -6.93 -10.14
C SER A 163 -8.57 -5.90 -10.52
N GLU A 164 -8.85 -4.93 -9.64
CA GLU A 164 -9.82 -3.86 -9.92
C GLU A 164 -9.43 -3.06 -11.16
N PRO A 165 -10.37 -2.85 -12.11
CA PRO A 165 -10.16 -1.99 -13.25
C PRO A 165 -9.79 -0.58 -12.81
N VAL A 166 -8.85 0.05 -13.52
CA VAL A 166 -8.45 1.43 -13.25
C VAL A 166 -9.62 2.39 -13.45
N THR A 167 -9.86 3.25 -12.45
CA THR A 167 -10.78 4.39 -12.58
C THR A 167 -10.01 5.58 -13.18
N LEU A 168 -10.46 6.06 -14.34
CA LEU A 168 -9.76 7.09 -15.14
C LEU A 168 -10.49 8.45 -15.10
N GLN A 169 -9.72 9.52 -14.96
CA GLN A 169 -10.19 10.90 -14.89
C GLN A 169 -10.51 11.50 -16.26
N LEU A 170 -9.72 11.24 -17.30
CA LEU A 170 -9.95 11.85 -18.62
C LEU A 170 -11.33 11.46 -19.20
N PRO A 171 -11.77 10.19 -19.16
CA PRO A 171 -13.13 9.82 -19.57
C PRO A 171 -14.20 10.54 -18.75
N ALA A 172 -14.04 10.61 -17.42
CA ALA A 172 -14.98 11.29 -16.54
C ALA A 172 -15.07 12.80 -16.84
N MET A 173 -13.94 13.46 -17.09
CA MET A 173 -13.91 14.87 -17.52
C MET A 173 -14.67 15.08 -18.83
N ARG A 174 -14.48 14.19 -19.83
CA ARG A 174 -15.20 14.27 -21.11
C ARG A 174 -16.70 14.06 -20.91
N SER A 175 -17.10 13.11 -20.08
CA SER A 175 -18.51 12.88 -19.74
C SER A 175 -19.16 14.08 -19.06
N LEU A 176 -18.44 14.77 -18.17
CA LEU A 176 -18.92 15.98 -17.51
C LEU A 176 -19.08 17.14 -18.52
N ALA A 177 -18.14 17.30 -19.45
CA ALA A 177 -18.22 18.31 -20.50
C ALA A 177 -19.46 18.16 -21.40
N ILE A 178 -19.84 16.92 -21.75
CA ILE A 178 -21.10 16.62 -22.47
C ILE A 178 -22.29 17.14 -21.67
N LYS A 179 -22.37 16.81 -20.38
CA LYS A 179 -23.50 17.20 -19.50
C LYS A 179 -23.60 18.73 -19.35
N MET A 180 -22.47 19.42 -19.38
CA MET A 180 -22.39 20.88 -19.29
C MET A 180 -22.57 21.58 -20.64
N CYS A 181 -22.75 20.84 -21.74
CA CYS A 181 -22.79 21.34 -23.11
C CYS A 181 -21.55 22.17 -23.52
N ASP A 182 -20.38 21.88 -22.94
CA ASP A 182 -19.11 22.55 -23.23
C ASP A 182 -18.30 21.79 -24.30
N LEU A 183 -18.99 21.25 -25.31
CA LEU A 183 -18.38 20.52 -26.42
C LEU A 183 -18.53 21.24 -27.74
N ASP A 184 -17.45 21.26 -28.52
CA ASP A 184 -17.43 21.67 -29.89
C ASP A 184 -18.32 20.71 -30.70
N ALA A 185 -19.35 21.27 -31.32
CA ALA A 185 -20.39 20.49 -32.01
C ALA A 185 -19.87 19.74 -33.24
N ALA A 186 -18.68 20.07 -33.76
CA ALA A 186 -18.09 19.43 -34.93
C ALA A 186 -17.14 18.28 -34.59
N SER A 187 -16.43 18.37 -33.46
CA SER A 187 -15.37 17.44 -33.05
C SER A 187 -15.72 16.57 -31.84
N ALA A 188 -16.82 16.88 -31.15
CA ALA A 188 -17.17 16.34 -29.83
C ALA A 188 -16.02 16.50 -28.80
N GLN A 189 -15.11 17.44 -29.05
CA GLN A 189 -14.03 17.80 -28.13
C GLN A 189 -14.46 19.00 -27.28
N PRO A 190 -13.91 19.16 -26.07
CA PRO A 190 -14.21 20.30 -25.23
C PRO A 190 -13.90 21.65 -25.91
N ILE A 191 -14.80 22.64 -25.83
CA ILE A 191 -14.62 23.97 -26.45
C ILE A 191 -13.45 24.75 -25.80
N ARG A 192 -13.05 24.35 -24.59
CA ARG A 192 -12.00 24.98 -23.78
C ARG A 192 -11.08 23.91 -23.19
N GLY A 193 -9.88 24.30 -22.76
CA GLY A 193 -8.91 23.44 -22.07
C GLY A 193 -9.35 22.83 -20.73
N GLY A 194 -10.66 22.86 -20.43
CA GLY A 194 -11.33 22.32 -19.26
C GLY A 194 -11.40 23.33 -18.10
N SER A 195 -12.34 23.08 -17.18
CA SER A 195 -12.47 23.83 -15.93
C SER A 195 -11.61 23.17 -14.84
N GLU A 196 -10.81 23.95 -14.13
CA GLU A 196 -10.02 23.46 -12.98
C GLU A 196 -10.93 22.91 -11.88
N LEU A 197 -12.07 23.56 -11.62
CA LEU A 197 -13.08 23.08 -10.68
C LEU A 197 -13.66 21.73 -11.12
N ALA A 198 -13.93 21.58 -12.42
CA ALA A 198 -14.43 20.32 -12.97
C ALA A 198 -13.39 19.19 -12.82
N ARG A 199 -12.10 19.47 -13.09
CA ARG A 199 -11.02 18.49 -12.87
C ARG A 199 -10.88 18.13 -11.40
N ALA A 200 -10.92 19.12 -10.50
CA ALA A 200 -10.86 18.86 -9.06
C ALA A 200 -12.03 17.99 -8.59
N GLN A 201 -13.25 18.24 -9.07
CA GLN A 201 -14.40 17.39 -8.78
C GLN A 201 -14.20 15.96 -9.28
N VAL A 202 -13.76 15.79 -10.54
CA VAL A 202 -13.49 14.47 -11.11
C VAL A 202 -12.40 13.74 -10.33
N TRP A 203 -11.35 14.44 -9.88
CA TRP A 203 -10.31 13.88 -9.04
C TRP A 203 -10.89 13.36 -7.72
N TRP A 204 -11.71 14.16 -7.01
CA TRP A 204 -12.35 13.73 -5.76
C TRP A 204 -13.27 12.52 -5.95
N GLU A 205 -14.08 12.53 -7.02
CA GLU A 205 -14.96 11.40 -7.33
C GLU A 205 -14.17 10.14 -7.66
N THR A 206 -13.10 10.25 -8.43
CA THR A 206 -12.27 9.11 -8.85
C THR A 206 -11.44 8.56 -7.69
N ALA A 207 -10.68 9.42 -7.01
CA ALA A 207 -9.74 9.00 -5.98
C ALA A 207 -10.43 8.50 -4.71
N VAL A 208 -11.51 9.17 -4.26
CA VAL A 208 -12.16 8.84 -2.97
C VAL A 208 -13.30 7.82 -3.12
N LYS A 209 -13.92 7.72 -4.30
CA LYS A 209 -15.07 6.81 -4.51
C LYS A 209 -14.81 5.69 -5.51
N GLY A 210 -13.67 5.69 -6.20
CA GLY A 210 -13.28 4.58 -7.07
C GLY A 210 -13.05 3.31 -6.26
N ASN A 211 -13.37 2.15 -6.84
CA ASN A 211 -13.18 0.85 -6.18
C ASN A 211 -11.70 0.47 -6.06
N ASP A 212 -10.86 1.02 -6.94
CA ASP A 212 -9.40 0.82 -7.02
C ASP A 212 -8.64 1.74 -6.05
N GLN A 213 -9.08 1.81 -4.79
CA GLN A 213 -8.55 2.70 -3.76
C GLN A 213 -7.03 2.67 -3.62
N LEU A 214 -6.42 1.48 -3.59
CA LEU A 214 -4.96 1.35 -3.48
C LEU A 214 -4.26 1.96 -4.71
N ARG A 215 -4.80 1.75 -5.90
CA ARG A 215 -4.27 2.30 -7.16
C ARG A 215 -4.30 3.82 -7.13
N GLN A 216 -5.41 4.40 -6.68
CA GLN A 216 -5.57 5.84 -6.57
C GLN A 216 -4.65 6.44 -5.50
N ARG A 217 -4.43 5.73 -4.39
CA ARG A 217 -3.51 6.14 -3.32
C ARG A 217 -2.06 6.20 -3.81
N ILE A 218 -1.63 5.18 -4.55
CA ILE A 218 -0.31 5.16 -5.17
C ILE A 218 -0.19 6.22 -6.28
N ALA A 219 -1.22 6.41 -7.10
CA ALA A 219 -1.22 7.45 -8.13
C ALA A 219 -1.03 8.86 -7.53
N LEU A 220 -1.65 9.14 -6.38
CA LEU A 220 -1.41 10.38 -5.63
C LEU A 220 0.05 10.48 -5.18
N ALA A 221 0.61 9.44 -4.56
CA ALA A 221 2.01 9.43 -4.14
C ALA A 221 2.97 9.67 -5.34
N LEU A 222 2.72 9.00 -6.46
CA LEU A 222 3.46 9.20 -7.70
C LEU A 222 3.31 10.63 -8.24
N SER A 223 2.16 11.27 -8.04
CA SER A 223 1.94 12.66 -8.49
C SER A 223 2.74 13.69 -7.67
N GLU A 224 3.10 13.35 -6.44
CA GLU A 224 3.98 14.16 -5.57
C GLU A 224 5.47 13.93 -5.89
N ILE A 225 5.81 12.83 -6.57
CA ILE A 225 7.17 12.54 -7.05
C ILE A 225 7.36 13.08 -8.47
N LEU A 226 6.51 12.66 -9.41
CA LEU A 226 6.56 13.01 -10.84
C LEU A 226 5.68 14.23 -11.11
N VAL A 227 6.04 15.36 -10.49
CA VAL A 227 5.18 16.54 -10.37
C VAL A 227 4.96 17.26 -11.71
N VAL A 228 3.71 17.63 -11.97
CA VAL A 228 3.30 18.69 -12.91
C VAL A 228 2.38 19.68 -12.21
N SER A 229 2.30 20.93 -12.69
CA SER A 229 1.48 21.95 -12.04
C SER A 229 0.37 22.49 -12.92
N ALA A 230 -0.85 22.55 -12.38
CA ALA A 230 -1.96 23.29 -12.97
C ALA A 230 -1.75 24.83 -12.93
N LYS A 231 -0.71 25.31 -12.24
CA LYS A 231 -0.32 26.72 -12.26
C LYS A 231 0.63 26.99 -13.44
N GLY A 232 0.75 28.25 -13.85
CA GLY A 232 1.70 28.64 -14.90
C GLY A 232 1.32 28.15 -16.31
N VAL A 233 2.23 27.39 -16.95
CA VAL A 233 2.14 27.01 -18.37
C VAL A 233 1.02 26.02 -18.69
N LEU A 234 0.57 25.21 -17.71
CA LEU A 234 -0.51 24.22 -17.91
C LEU A 234 -1.89 24.68 -17.41
N ARG A 235 -2.06 25.95 -17.02
CA ARG A 235 -3.32 26.46 -16.43
C ARG A 235 -4.57 26.25 -17.28
N PHE A 236 -4.42 26.10 -18.59
CA PHE A 236 -5.51 25.83 -19.53
C PHE A 236 -5.42 24.42 -20.14
N SER A 237 -4.86 23.46 -19.42
CA SER A 237 -4.62 22.10 -19.93
C SER A 237 -5.20 21.04 -19.00
N GLN A 238 -6.41 21.28 -18.48
CA GLN A 238 -7.05 20.44 -17.47
C GLN A 238 -7.30 19.02 -17.97
N TYR A 239 -7.70 18.84 -19.25
CA TYR A 239 -7.80 17.50 -19.84
C TYR A 239 -6.44 16.79 -19.93
N GLY A 240 -5.38 17.51 -20.29
CA GLY A 240 -4.04 16.93 -20.31
C GLY A 240 -3.52 16.59 -18.92
N LEU A 241 -3.90 17.36 -17.89
CA LEU A 241 -3.57 17.07 -16.50
C LEU A 241 -4.33 15.85 -15.97
N ALA A 242 -5.59 15.65 -16.39
CA ALA A 242 -6.33 14.42 -16.09
C ALA A 242 -5.72 13.21 -16.79
N ASP A 243 -5.37 13.33 -18.07
CA ASP A 243 -4.64 12.29 -18.83
C ASP A 243 -3.28 11.94 -18.19
N TYR A 244 -2.56 12.96 -17.70
CA TYR A 244 -1.31 12.74 -16.98
C TYR A 244 -1.53 11.93 -15.69
N TYR A 245 -2.58 12.23 -14.93
CA TYR A 245 -2.91 11.44 -13.74
C TYR A 245 -3.32 10.01 -14.11
N ASP A 246 -4.03 9.83 -15.22
CA ASP A 246 -4.39 8.51 -15.75
C ASP A 246 -3.14 7.67 -16.08
N VAL A 247 -2.06 8.27 -16.59
CA VAL A 247 -0.77 7.58 -16.75
C VAL A 247 -0.24 7.08 -15.40
N LEU A 248 -0.31 7.89 -14.34
CA LEU A 248 0.15 7.47 -13.01
C LEU A 248 -0.70 6.32 -12.46
N ALA A 249 -2.03 6.39 -12.60
CA ALA A 249 -2.95 5.35 -12.13
C ALA A 249 -2.77 4.03 -12.89
N ASN A 250 -2.61 4.07 -14.22
CA ASN A 250 -2.36 2.88 -15.03
C ASN A 250 -1.07 2.16 -14.63
N ASN A 251 -0.04 2.90 -14.23
CA ASN A 251 1.28 2.37 -13.89
C ASN A 251 1.49 2.20 -12.37
N ALA A 252 0.47 2.37 -11.53
CA ALA A 252 0.59 2.36 -10.08
C ALA A 252 1.19 1.05 -9.51
N PHE A 253 0.91 -0.08 -10.16
CA PHE A 253 1.45 -1.39 -9.80
C PHE A 253 2.47 -1.92 -10.83
N GLY A 254 2.96 -1.02 -11.70
CA GLY A 254 3.79 -1.35 -12.85
C GLY A 254 5.29 -1.19 -12.58
N ASN A 255 6.05 -1.17 -13.67
CA ASN A 255 7.49 -0.97 -13.63
C ASN A 255 7.84 0.53 -13.69
N PHE A 256 8.78 0.96 -12.84
CA PHE A 256 9.19 2.36 -12.79
C PHE A 256 9.82 2.87 -14.11
N ARG A 257 10.53 2.02 -14.86
CA ARG A 257 11.11 2.38 -16.15
C ARG A 257 10.04 2.73 -17.19
N ASP A 258 8.96 1.96 -17.24
CA ASP A 258 7.84 2.16 -18.16
C ASP A 258 7.02 3.39 -17.78
N LEU A 259 6.79 3.59 -16.48
CA LEU A 259 6.18 4.81 -15.95
C LEU A 259 6.99 6.05 -16.34
N LEU A 260 8.31 6.02 -16.09
CA LEU A 260 9.19 7.14 -16.40
C LEU A 260 9.24 7.44 -17.90
N GLU A 261 9.19 6.42 -18.75
CA GLU A 261 9.08 6.60 -20.20
C GLU A 261 7.80 7.31 -20.60
N GLN A 262 6.66 6.86 -20.09
CA GLN A 262 5.36 7.46 -20.40
C GLN A 262 5.30 8.91 -19.91
N VAL A 263 5.81 9.19 -18.70
CA VAL A 263 5.93 10.56 -18.18
C VAL A 263 6.85 11.41 -19.04
N THR A 264 8.00 10.89 -19.47
CA THR A 264 8.94 11.58 -20.38
C THR A 264 8.26 11.97 -21.69
N LEU A 265 7.46 11.08 -22.26
CA LEU A 265 6.81 11.30 -23.55
C LEU A 265 5.49 12.08 -23.42
N HIS A 266 5.02 12.35 -22.20
CA HIS A 266 3.74 12.98 -21.99
C HIS A 266 3.76 14.49 -22.30
N PRO A 267 2.81 15.03 -23.10
CA PRO A 267 2.79 16.44 -23.45
C PRO A 267 2.75 17.42 -22.27
N MET A 268 2.15 17.03 -21.14
CA MET A 268 2.12 17.87 -19.94
C MET A 268 3.51 18.03 -19.31
N MET A 269 4.25 16.93 -19.15
CA MET A 269 5.63 16.99 -18.67
C MET A 269 6.50 17.76 -19.67
N GLY A 270 6.30 17.50 -20.96
CA GLY A 270 6.99 18.20 -22.05
C GLY A 270 6.86 19.71 -21.99
N ARG A 271 5.66 20.20 -21.69
CA ARG A 271 5.40 21.64 -21.53
C ARG A 271 5.82 22.18 -20.18
N TYR A 272 5.72 21.38 -19.12
CA TYR A 272 6.05 21.81 -17.76
C TYR A 272 7.55 22.05 -17.58
N LEU A 273 8.39 21.16 -18.11
CA LEU A 273 9.85 21.25 -18.04
C LEU A 273 10.48 21.63 -19.38
N SER A 274 9.71 22.32 -20.23
CA SER A 274 10.18 22.98 -21.47
C SER A 274 10.83 22.08 -22.53
N MET A 275 10.78 20.74 -22.40
CA MET A 275 11.35 19.82 -23.39
C MET A 275 10.48 19.62 -24.65
N LEU A 276 9.25 20.17 -24.69
CA LEU A 276 8.40 20.07 -25.87
C LEU A 276 9.04 20.83 -27.04
N ARG A 277 9.36 20.12 -28.13
CA ARG A 277 10.13 20.61 -29.29
C ARG A 277 11.57 20.99 -28.95
N ASN A 278 12.16 20.34 -27.96
CA ASN A 278 13.60 20.44 -27.74
C ASN A 278 14.37 19.92 -28.97
N GLU A 279 15.44 20.61 -29.33
CA GLU A 279 16.27 20.26 -30.49
C GLU A 279 17.66 19.82 -30.02
N LYS A 280 18.35 19.03 -30.85
CA LYS A 280 19.75 18.68 -30.58
C LYS A 280 20.64 19.93 -30.72
N ALA A 281 21.79 19.92 -30.05
CA ALA A 281 22.78 20.98 -30.18
C ALA A 281 23.16 21.24 -31.65
N ASN A 282 23.30 22.53 -32.01
CA ASN A 282 23.78 22.96 -33.30
C ASN A 282 24.84 24.06 -33.13
N ALA A 283 26.10 23.70 -33.38
CA ALA A 283 27.24 24.58 -33.20
C ALA A 283 27.25 25.76 -34.20
N GLU A 284 26.72 25.60 -35.40
CA GLU A 284 26.66 26.66 -36.42
C GLU A 284 25.65 27.75 -36.03
N LEU A 285 24.57 27.36 -35.35
CA LEU A 285 23.53 28.28 -34.86
C LEU A 285 23.76 28.75 -33.42
N ASN A 286 24.87 28.32 -32.78
CA ASN A 286 25.12 28.52 -31.35
C ASN A 286 23.92 28.10 -30.48
N PHE A 287 23.30 26.98 -30.84
CA PHE A 287 22.10 26.45 -30.19
C PHE A 287 22.46 25.26 -29.28
N HIS A 288 21.93 25.28 -28.06
CA HIS A 288 22.09 24.24 -27.06
C HIS A 288 20.73 23.64 -26.68
N PRO A 289 20.64 22.32 -26.42
CA PRO A 289 19.40 21.69 -26.00
C PRO A 289 18.94 22.23 -24.64
N ASP A 290 17.63 22.23 -24.42
CA ASP A 290 17.06 22.43 -23.09
C ASP A 290 17.31 21.17 -22.23
N GLU A 291 18.13 21.31 -21.19
CA GLU A 291 18.52 20.21 -20.30
C GLU A 291 17.68 20.17 -19.02
N ASN A 292 16.64 21.01 -18.89
CA ASN A 292 15.88 21.14 -17.66
C ASN A 292 15.26 19.80 -17.25
N TYR A 293 14.54 19.14 -18.15
CA TYR A 293 13.95 17.82 -17.87
C TYR A 293 14.98 16.76 -17.47
N ALA A 294 16.10 16.67 -18.20
CA ALA A 294 17.15 15.68 -17.91
C ALA A 294 17.73 15.89 -16.51
N ARG A 295 17.89 17.15 -16.09
CA ARG A 295 18.34 17.51 -14.74
C ARG A 295 17.31 17.11 -13.69
N GLU A 296 16.04 17.44 -13.90
CA GLU A 296 14.99 17.16 -12.91
C GLU A 296 14.74 15.65 -12.72
N ILE A 297 14.86 14.84 -13.78
CA ILE A 297 14.82 13.37 -13.62
C ILE A 297 15.88 12.92 -12.62
N MET A 298 17.14 13.32 -12.83
CA MET A 298 18.24 12.87 -11.98
C MET A 298 18.13 13.45 -10.57
N GLN A 299 17.71 14.71 -10.42
CA GLN A 299 17.79 15.42 -9.14
C GLN A 299 16.55 15.29 -8.27
N LEU A 300 15.35 15.37 -8.86
CA LEU A 300 14.10 15.49 -8.12
C LEU A 300 13.21 14.25 -8.24
N PHE A 301 13.16 13.61 -9.40
CA PHE A 301 12.23 12.50 -9.64
C PHE A 301 12.83 11.13 -9.36
N THR A 302 14.12 11.05 -9.07
CA THR A 302 14.83 9.81 -8.75
C THR A 302 15.75 10.00 -7.54
N ILE A 303 16.74 9.13 -7.38
CA ILE A 303 17.58 9.03 -6.18
C ILE A 303 18.67 10.12 -6.06
N GLY A 304 18.71 11.08 -6.97
CA GLY A 304 19.71 12.14 -6.98
C GLY A 304 20.88 11.86 -7.93
N VAL A 305 21.92 12.69 -7.82
CA VAL A 305 23.08 12.68 -8.73
C VAL A 305 24.18 11.69 -8.34
N HIS A 306 24.05 11.06 -7.17
CA HIS A 306 25.04 10.14 -6.63
C HIS A 306 24.53 8.70 -6.71
N GLU A 307 25.43 7.79 -7.06
CA GLU A 307 25.12 6.38 -7.06
C GLU A 307 24.98 5.89 -5.61
N LEU A 308 23.94 5.08 -5.37
CA LEU A 308 23.63 4.54 -4.05
C LEU A 308 23.77 3.01 -4.08
N ASN A 309 24.27 2.44 -2.98
CA ASN A 309 24.14 1.04 -2.68
C ASN A 309 22.65 0.68 -2.46
N ILE A 310 22.34 -0.62 -2.43
CA ILE A 310 20.97 -1.09 -2.21
C ILE A 310 20.40 -0.67 -0.84
N ASP A 311 21.27 -0.40 0.14
CA ASP A 311 20.89 0.10 1.47
C ASP A 311 20.72 1.63 1.51
N GLY A 312 20.85 2.32 0.37
CA GLY A 312 20.71 3.78 0.26
C GLY A 312 21.96 4.57 0.64
N THR A 313 23.05 3.92 1.03
CA THR A 313 24.33 4.60 1.30
C THR A 313 25.04 4.99 0.00
N LEU A 314 25.82 6.08 0.02
CA LEU A 314 26.57 6.52 -1.16
C LEU A 314 27.62 5.49 -1.57
N VAL A 315 27.73 5.21 -2.86
CA VAL A 315 28.89 4.52 -3.43
C VAL A 315 30.07 5.49 -3.41
N LEU A 316 31.20 5.11 -2.80
CA LEU A 316 32.36 5.99 -2.63
C LEU A 316 33.57 5.53 -3.45
N ASP A 317 34.31 6.47 -4.04
CA ASP A 317 35.61 6.24 -4.68
C ASP A 317 36.70 5.91 -3.64
N ALA A 318 37.90 5.56 -4.11
CA ALA A 318 39.04 5.22 -3.25
C ALA A 318 39.51 6.37 -2.32
N ARG A 319 38.96 7.59 -2.48
CA ARG A 319 39.22 8.77 -1.66
C ARG A 319 38.03 9.13 -0.78
N GLY A 320 37.01 8.29 -0.70
CA GLY A 320 35.82 8.49 0.11
C GLY A 320 34.85 9.53 -0.45
N LYS A 321 34.88 9.78 -1.78
CA LYS A 321 33.96 10.72 -2.43
C LYS A 321 32.87 9.98 -3.20
N PRO A 322 31.61 10.48 -3.18
CA PRO A 322 30.53 9.96 -4.02
C PRO A 322 30.75 10.23 -5.51
#